data_AF-A0A961PDQ5-F1
#
_entry.id   AF-A0A961PDQ5-F1
#
_cell.length_a   1.000
_cell.length_b   1.000
_cell.length_c   1.000
_cell.angle_alpha   90.00
_cell.angle_beta   90.00
_cell.angle_gamma   90.00
#
_symmetry.space_group_name_H-M   'P 1'
#
loop_
_entity.id
_entity.type
_entity.pdbx_description
1 polymer ?
#
loop_
_entity_poly.entity_id
_entity_poly.type
_entity_poly.pdbx_seq_one_letter_code
_entity_poly.pdbx_strand_id
1 'polypeptide(L)'
;MDLEWMAWTVPTATFFAVIALILVAMTLAEIRWPSVPRRGLIPMVTTRGDRLFLSLMLAAFIHLGFVYATDMEALWLPLGVSAALGILILRFG
;
A
#
# COMPACT_ATOMS: atom_id res chain seq x y z
N MET A 1 -13.83 -19.42 21.03
CA MET A 1 -14.16 -18.22 20.23
C MET A 1 -13.49 -18.44 18.89
N ASP A 2 -14.20 -19.05 17.96
CA ASP A 2 -13.65 -19.38 16.64
C ASP A 2 -13.82 -18.17 15.72
N LEU A 3 -12.78 -17.86 14.94
CA LEU A 3 -12.70 -16.65 14.10
C LEU A 3 -13.39 -16.86 12.73
N GLU A 4 -14.57 -17.46 12.68
CA GLU A 4 -15.22 -17.89 11.42
C GLU A 4 -15.69 -16.73 10.52
N TRP A 5 -15.72 -15.49 11.03
CA TRP A 5 -16.15 -14.31 10.28
C TRP A 5 -15.24 -13.96 9.09
N MET A 6 -14.00 -14.46 9.07
CA MET A 6 -13.09 -14.34 7.93
C MET A 6 -12.42 -15.68 7.60
N ALA A 7 -12.17 -15.89 6.31
CA ALA A 7 -11.32 -16.99 5.85
C ALA A 7 -9.86 -16.73 6.24
N TRP A 8 -9.50 -17.13 7.46
CA TRP A 8 -8.15 -17.02 8.00
C TRP A 8 -7.23 -18.08 7.39
N THR A 9 -6.64 -17.71 6.26
CA THR A 9 -5.54 -18.44 5.64
C THR A 9 -4.22 -17.75 5.97
N VAL A 10 -3.10 -18.45 5.79
CA VAL A 10 -1.75 -17.85 5.95
C VAL A 10 -1.59 -16.58 5.10
N PRO A 11 -2.01 -16.56 3.81
CA PRO A 11 -2.01 -15.33 3.01
C PRO A 11 -2.85 -14.19 3.61
N THR A 12 -4.10 -14.46 4.02
CA THR A 12 -5.00 -13.44 4.59
C THR A 12 -4.42 -12.86 5.88
N ALA A 13 -3.92 -13.71 6.77
CA ALA A 13 -3.33 -13.29 8.04
C ALA A 13 -2.08 -12.42 7.81
N THR A 14 -1.22 -12.82 6.86
CA THR A 14 -0.01 -12.08 6.50
C THR A 14 -0.35 -10.70 5.94
N PHE A 15 -1.37 -10.61 5.07
CA PHE A 15 -1.84 -9.33 4.53
C PHE A 15 -2.24 -8.35 5.63
N PHE A 16 -3.12 -8.75 6.55
CA PHE A 16 -3.54 -7.86 7.65
C PHE A 16 -2.41 -7.52 8.61
N ALA A 17 -1.51 -8.47 8.89
CA ALA A 17 -0.33 -8.19 9.70
C ALA A 17 0.56 -7.12 9.05
N VAL A 18 0.77 -7.18 7.73
CA VAL A 18 1.52 -6.17 6.98
C VAL A 18 0.82 -4.81 7.02
N ILE A 19 -0.51 -4.76 6.81
CA ILE A 19 -1.27 -3.51 6.92
C ILE A 19 -1.15 -2.90 8.32
N ALA A 20 -1.31 -3.71 9.38
CA ALA A 20 -1.14 -3.25 10.75
C ALA A 20 0.27 -2.70 11.00
N LEU A 21 1.31 -3.36 10.48
CA LEU A 21 2.70 -2.92 10.61
C LEU A 21 2.94 -1.61 9.86
N ILE A 22 2.38 -1.45 8.67
CA ILE A 22 2.43 -0.21 7.89
C ILE A 22 1.77 0.95 8.65
N LEU A 23 0.59 0.71 9.24
CA LEU A 23 -0.11 1.73 10.04
C LEU A 23 0.71 2.15 11.26
N VAL A 24 1.24 1.19 12.02
CA VAL A 24 2.10 1.46 13.18
C VAL A 24 3.35 2.25 12.77
N ALA A 25 4.02 1.82 11.70
CA ALA A 25 5.20 2.51 11.18
C ALA A 25 4.88 3.95 10.77
N MET A 26 3.72 4.20 10.16
CA MET A 26 3.28 5.56 9.84
C MET A 26 2.97 6.40 11.06
N THR A 27 2.26 5.84 12.04
CA THR A 27 1.99 6.55 13.30
C THR A 27 3.29 6.96 13.98
N LEU A 28 4.26 6.05 14.07
CA LEU A 28 5.58 6.34 14.64
C LEU A 28 6.34 7.40 13.83
N ALA A 29 6.32 7.31 12.51
CA ALA A 29 6.98 8.28 11.63
C ALA A 29 6.36 9.69 11.74
N GLU A 30 5.04 9.78 11.88
CA GLU A 30 4.32 11.05 12.02
C GLU A 30 4.59 11.71 13.37
N ILE A 31 4.64 10.92 14.45
CA ILE A 31 5.05 11.39 15.79
C ILE A 31 6.49 11.90 15.76
N ARG A 32 7.40 11.18 15.09
CA ARG A 32 8.84 11.50 15.08
C ARG A 32 9.19 12.66 14.15
N TRP A 33 8.45 12.81 13.05
CA TRP A 33 8.70 13.78 12.00
C TRP A 33 7.35 14.30 11.50
N PRO A 34 6.79 15.35 12.14
CA PRO A 34 5.51 15.91 11.76
C PRO A 34 5.54 16.30 10.28
N SER A 35 4.54 15.84 9.53
CA SER A 35 4.48 16.07 8.10
C SER A 35 4.25 17.55 7.80
N VAL A 36 5.08 18.08 6.90
CA VAL A 36 4.83 19.39 6.29
C VAL A 36 4.13 19.13 4.96
N PRO A 37 2.92 19.67 4.73
CA PRO A 37 2.23 19.51 3.46
C PRO A 37 3.08 20.07 2.33
N ARG A 38 3.33 19.27 1.30
CA ARG A 38 4.12 19.68 0.13
C ARG A 38 3.30 19.51 -1.13
N ARG A 39 3.47 20.43 -2.08
CA ARG A 39 3.12 20.19 -3.48
C ARG A 39 4.32 19.51 -4.13
N GLY A 40 4.22 18.19 -4.30
CA GLY A 40 5.16 17.41 -5.10
C GLY A 40 4.79 17.45 -6.58
N LEU A 41 4.91 16.31 -7.24
CA LEU A 41 4.61 16.15 -8.67
C LEU A 41 3.10 16.10 -8.97
N ILE A 42 2.29 15.79 -7.97
CA ILE A 42 0.84 15.73 -8.07
C ILE A 42 0.28 17.15 -7.80
N PRO A 43 -0.68 17.67 -8.60
CA PRO A 43 -1.28 19.00 -8.43
C PRO A 43 -2.21 19.12 -7.20
N MET A 44 -1.98 18.30 -6.18
CA MET A 44 -2.72 18.25 -4.92
C MET A 44 -1.72 18.37 -3.77
N VAL A 45 -2.13 18.99 -2.67
CA VAL A 45 -1.31 19.04 -1.45
C VAL A 45 -1.40 17.65 -0.81
N THR A 46 -0.28 16.93 -0.69
CA THR A 46 -0.27 15.59 -0.08
C THR A 46 0.52 15.59 1.23
N THR A 47 -0.02 14.88 2.23
CA THR A 47 0.72 14.49 3.43
C THR A 47 1.46 13.17 3.22
N ARG A 48 2.28 12.76 4.20
CA ARG A 48 2.96 11.45 4.15
C ARG A 48 1.95 10.29 4.14
N GLY A 49 0.90 10.40 4.93
CA GLY A 49 -0.20 9.43 4.99
C GLY A 49 -0.93 9.32 3.65
N ASP A 50 -1.24 10.46 3.02
CA ASP A 50 -1.92 10.48 1.72
C ASP A 50 -1.10 9.77 0.64
N ARG A 51 0.22 9.96 0.63
CA ARG A 51 1.12 9.29 -0.32
C ARG A 51 1.17 7.79 -0.13
N LEU A 52 1.19 7.32 1.12
CA LEU A 52 1.11 5.89 1.40
C LEU A 52 -0.25 5.34 0.95
N PHE A 53 -1.35 5.99 1.28
CA PHE A 53 -2.68 5.54 0.88
C PHE A 53 -2.81 5.44 -0.64
N LEU A 54 -2.36 6.47 -1.36
CA LEU A 54 -2.31 6.46 -2.83
C LEU A 54 -1.45 5.32 -3.37
N SER A 55 -0.31 5.03 -2.74
CA SER A 55 0.55 3.91 -3.16
C SER A 55 -0.12 2.54 -2.96
N LEU A 56 -0.84 2.34 -1.86
CA LEU A 56 -1.59 1.11 -1.58
C LEU A 56 -2.78 0.96 -2.53
N MET A 57 -3.49 2.05 -2.80
CA MET A 57 -4.60 2.07 -3.75
C MET A 57 -4.11 1.75 -5.17
N LEU A 58 -3.00 2.35 -5.61
CA LEU A 58 -2.37 2.02 -6.88
C LEU A 58 -1.96 0.55 -6.94
N ALA A 59 -1.36 0.03 -5.86
CA ALA A 59 -0.98 -1.38 -5.79
C ALA A 59 -2.20 -2.30 -5.96
N ALA A 60 -3.32 -2.00 -5.32
CA ALA A 60 -4.56 -2.75 -5.47
C ALA A 60 -5.06 -2.74 -6.92
N PHE A 61 -5.07 -1.58 -7.59
CA PHE A 61 -5.48 -1.48 -8.99
C PHE A 61 -4.53 -2.21 -9.95
N ILE A 62 -3.23 -2.20 -9.68
CA ILE A 62 -2.25 -2.95 -10.48
C ILE A 62 -2.51 -4.45 -10.36
N HIS A 63 -2.72 -4.97 -9.15
CA HIS A 63 -3.00 -6.39 -8.95
C HIS A 63 -4.33 -6.79 -9.58
N LEU A 64 -5.38 -5.97 -9.40
CA LEU A 64 -6.69 -6.24 -9.99
C LEU A 64 -6.64 -6.18 -11.53
N GLY A 65 -5.94 -5.20 -12.09
CA GLY A 65 -5.72 -5.07 -13.53
C GLY A 65 -4.93 -6.25 -14.10
N PHE A 66 -3.94 -6.76 -13.37
CA PHE A 66 -3.17 -7.93 -13.77
C PHE A 66 -4.03 -9.20 -13.77
N VAL A 67 -4.83 -9.42 -12.72
CA VAL A 67 -5.80 -10.52 -12.64
C VAL A 67 -6.84 -10.44 -13.76
N TYR A 68 -7.29 -9.23 -14.11
CA TYR A 68 -8.23 -9.02 -15.22
C TYR A 68 -7.61 -9.29 -16.60
N ALA A 69 -6.34 -8.90 -16.79
CA ALA A 69 -5.69 -8.94 -18.10
C ALA A 69 -4.94 -10.25 -18.39
N THR A 70 -4.69 -11.09 -17.39
CA THR A 70 -3.81 -12.26 -17.55
C THR A 70 -4.32 -13.44 -16.72
N ASP A 71 -4.32 -14.63 -17.31
CA ASP A 71 -4.64 -15.89 -16.62
C ASP A 71 -3.45 -16.44 -15.80
N MET A 72 -2.35 -15.69 -15.71
CA MET A 72 -1.16 -16.08 -14.97
C MET A 72 -1.34 -15.75 -13.49
N GLU A 73 -1.17 -16.75 -12.63
CA GLU A 73 -1.08 -16.58 -11.18
C GLU A 73 0.28 -15.99 -10.72
N ALA A 74 0.87 -15.11 -11.54
CA ALA A 74 2.17 -14.51 -11.27
C ALA A 74 2.03 -13.31 -10.34
N LEU A 75 2.14 -13.54 -9.02
CA LEU A 75 2.05 -12.48 -8.00
C LEU A 75 3.26 -11.54 -7.97
N TRP A 76 4.45 -12.03 -8.33
CA TRP A 76 5.70 -11.31 -8.15
C TRP A 76 5.86 -10.09 -9.08
N LEU A 77 5.30 -10.18 -10.28
CA LEU A 77 5.40 -9.13 -11.29
C LEU A 77 4.53 -7.90 -10.95
N PRO A 78 3.22 -8.02 -10.69
CA PRO A 78 2.41 -6.90 -10.21
C PRO A 78 2.89 -6.38 -8.84
N LEU A 79 3.42 -7.25 -7.97
CA LEU A 79 4.04 -6.83 -6.71
C LEU A 79 5.28 -5.96 -6.95
N GLY A 80 6.18 -6.37 -7.84
CA GLY A 80 7.37 -5.58 -8.19
C GLY A 80 7.03 -4.22 -8.80
N VAL A 81 6.08 -4.19 -9.74
CA VAL A 81 5.63 -2.95 -10.39
C VAL A 81 4.97 -2.02 -9.37
N SER A 82 4.07 -2.53 -8.54
CA SER A 82 3.39 -1.72 -7.53
C SER A 82 4.34 -1.22 -6.43
N ALA A 83 5.31 -2.03 -6.00
CA ALA A 83 6.33 -1.58 -5.05
C ALA A 83 7.21 -0.47 -5.63
N ALA A 84 7.67 -0.62 -6.88
CA ALA A 84 8.48 0.40 -7.55
C ALA A 84 7.73 1.73 -7.70
N LEU A 85 6.47 1.69 -8.15
CA LEU A 85 5.63 2.88 -8.28
C LEU A 85 5.25 3.46 -6.92
N GLY A 86 5.02 2.64 -5.90
CA GLY A 86 4.77 3.09 -4.54
C GLY A 86 5.96 3.86 -3.96
N ILE A 87 7.19 3.37 -4.16
CA ILE A 87 8.42 4.08 -3.77
C ILE A 87 8.53 5.42 -4.52
N LEU A 88 8.18 5.45 -5.81
CA LEU A 88 8.16 6.68 -6.59
C LEU A 88 7.19 7.70 -6.00
N ILE A 89 5.96 7.30 -5.64
CA ILE A 89 4.95 8.16 -5.02
C ILE A 89 5.44 8.66 -3.66
N LEU A 90 6.02 7.80 -2.83
CA LEU A 90 6.53 8.19 -1.52
C LEU A 90 7.70 9.18 -1.62
N ARG A 91 8.52 9.08 -2.68
CA ARG A 91 9.68 9.94 -2.92
C ARG A 91 9.32 11.29 -3.53
N PHE A 92 8.38 11.33 -4.48
CA PHE A 92 8.10 12.50 -5.33
C PHE A 92 6.72 13.14 -5.11
N GLY A 93 5.85 12.50 -4.32
CA GLY A 93 4.52 13.04 -3.98
C GLY A 93 4.55 14.21 -3.02
#